data_AF-A0A9W7HNX2-F1
#
_entry.id   AF-A0A9W7HNX2-F1
#
_cell.length_a   1.000
_cell.length_b   1.000
_cell.length_c   1.000
_cell.angle_alpha   90.00
_cell.angle_beta   90.00
_cell.angle_gamma   90.00
#
_symmetry.space_group_name_H-M   'P 1'
#
loop_
_entity.id
_entity.type
_entity.pdbx_description
1 polymer ?
#
loop_
_entity_poly.entity_id
_entity_poly.type
_entity_poly.pdbx_seq_one_letter_code
_entity_poly.pdbx_strand_id
1 'polypeptide(L)'
;MEAVATGGAARISSEAAKGIFQEAKRHIRYVIFYQRYLKNFEDKLQKLIEKRSSLHQDIVVAERNVEKIKPDVQGWCHRVDKTIAEEETNKVKVFQVKAEDKCFFGLCPSIKSRYRFSRKVEKDATTFDDLIKECQFNGVGYRDVPEATVHTDFETLSQGRSFSAISWSL
;
A
#
# COMPACT_ATOMS: atom_id res chain seq x y z
N MET A 1 39.58 -9.02 65.36
CA MET A 1 38.52 -8.33 64.61
C MET A 1 39.04 -8.19 63.18
N GLU A 2 38.54 -9.02 62.27
CA GLU A 2 39.00 -9.03 60.87
C GLU A 2 38.44 -7.80 60.15
N ALA A 3 39.33 -6.94 59.66
CA ALA A 3 38.95 -5.79 58.85
C ALA A 3 38.67 -6.27 57.42
N VAL A 4 37.38 -6.45 57.09
CA VAL A 4 36.95 -6.72 55.73
C VAL A 4 37.16 -5.45 54.90
N ALA A 5 38.25 -5.41 54.14
CA ALA A 5 38.54 -4.37 53.16
C ALA A 5 37.63 -4.55 51.92
N THR A 6 36.34 -4.22 52.05
CA THR A 6 35.30 -4.39 51.00
C THR A 6 35.21 -3.22 50.01
N GLY A 7 36.01 -2.16 50.18
CA GLY A 7 35.85 -0.90 49.43
C GLY A 7 36.20 -0.96 47.94
N GLY A 8 37.22 -1.73 47.54
CA GLY A 8 37.68 -1.80 46.15
C GLY A 8 36.77 -2.63 45.24
N ALA A 9 36.38 -3.82 45.68
CA ALA A 9 35.58 -4.77 44.91
C ALA A 9 34.14 -4.28 44.65
N ALA A 10 33.52 -3.61 45.63
CA ALA A 10 32.17 -3.08 45.50
C ALA A 10 32.06 -1.98 44.41
N ARG A 11 33.10 -1.15 44.26
CA ARG A 11 33.11 -0.05 43.28
C ARG A 11 33.27 -0.56 41.85
N ILE A 12 34.16 -1.53 41.64
CA ILE A 12 34.36 -2.19 40.33
C ILE A 12 33.08 -2.93 39.92
N SER A 13 32.47 -3.67 40.85
CA SER A 13 31.18 -4.35 40.62
C SER A 13 30.07 -3.37 40.25
N SER A 14 30.01 -2.19 40.91
CA SER A 14 29.04 -1.13 40.60
C SER A 14 29.24 -0.50 39.21
N GLU A 15 30.48 -0.23 38.79
CA GLU A 15 30.74 0.33 37.46
C GLU A 15 30.48 -0.69 36.35
N ALA A 16 30.86 -1.95 36.54
CA ALA A 16 30.51 -3.03 35.62
C ALA A 16 28.99 -3.18 35.47
N ALA A 17 28.25 -3.16 36.59
CA ALA A 17 26.79 -3.21 36.58
C ALA A 17 26.17 -2.00 35.86
N LYS A 18 26.71 -0.79 36.04
CA LYS A 18 26.28 0.42 35.30
C LYS A 18 26.53 0.28 33.80
N GLY A 19 27.69 -0.22 33.39
CA GLY A 19 28.02 -0.45 31.98
C GLY A 19 27.05 -1.43 31.32
N ILE A 20 26.82 -2.58 31.95
CA ILE A 20 25.86 -3.59 31.49
C ILE A 20 24.44 -3.03 31.42
N PHE A 21 24.02 -2.26 32.42
CA PHE A 21 22.70 -1.63 32.45
C PHE A 21 22.51 -0.61 31.32
N GLN A 22 23.53 0.21 31.01
CA GLN A 22 23.44 1.16 29.90
C GLN A 22 23.33 0.45 28.54
N GLU A 23 24.08 -0.62 28.33
CA GLU A 23 23.96 -1.41 27.10
C GLU A 23 22.60 -2.11 27.00
N ALA A 24 22.11 -2.71 28.08
CA ALA A 24 20.76 -3.28 28.13
C ALA A 24 19.69 -2.22 27.79
N LYS A 25 19.81 -1.01 28.33
CA LYS A 25 18.90 0.11 28.04
C LYS A 25 18.95 0.53 26.57
N ARG A 26 20.14 0.56 25.94
CA ARG A 26 20.31 0.84 24.51
C ARG A 26 19.63 -0.23 23.64
N HIS A 27 19.83 -1.50 23.97
CA HIS A 27 19.19 -2.60 23.25
C HIS A 27 17.66 -2.58 23.38
N ILE A 28 17.13 -2.39 24.59
CA ILE A 28 15.68 -2.28 24.82
C ILE A 28 15.10 -1.10 24.04
N ARG A 29 15.77 0.06 24.08
CA ARG A 29 15.36 1.24 23.33
C ARG A 29 15.30 0.97 21.82
N TYR A 30 16.32 0.33 21.25
CA TYR A 30 16.35 -0.04 19.84
C TYR A 30 15.19 -0.96 19.46
N VAL A 31 14.90 -1.98 20.29
CA VAL A 31 13.77 -2.90 20.06
C VAL A 31 12.44 -2.16 20.05
N ILE A 32 12.20 -1.27 21.02
CA ILE A 32 10.96 -0.49 21.11
C ILE A 32 10.79 0.41 19.88
N PHE A 33 11.85 1.13 19.48
CA PHE A 33 11.79 1.99 18.29
C PHE A 33 11.53 1.19 17.02
N TYR A 34 12.20 0.05 16.86
CA TYR A 34 12.00 -0.83 15.72
C TYR A 34 10.57 -1.39 15.66
N GLN A 35 10.00 -1.84 16.79
CA GLN A 35 8.61 -2.28 16.86
C GLN A 35 7.63 -1.18 16.47
N ARG A 36 7.82 0.05 17.00
CA ARG A 36 6.99 1.20 16.63
C ARG A 36 7.08 1.52 15.14
N TYR A 37 8.28 1.41 14.57
CA TYR A 37 8.52 1.66 13.16
C TYR A 37 7.83 0.64 12.26
N LEU A 38 7.94 -0.65 12.60
CA LEU A 38 7.23 -1.73 11.91
C LEU A 38 5.71 -1.54 11.99
N LYS A 39 5.17 -1.19 13.16
CA LYS A 39 3.74 -0.93 13.30
C LYS A 39 3.27 0.20 12.38
N ASN A 40 4.00 1.31 12.37
CA ASN A 40 3.70 2.43 11.47
C ASN A 40 3.76 2.04 9.98
N PHE A 41 4.67 1.15 9.62
CA PHE A 41 4.75 0.58 8.27
C PHE A 41 3.52 -0.27 7.92
N GLU A 42 3.12 -1.17 8.82
CA GLU A 42 1.92 -2.00 8.66
C GLU A 42 0.65 -1.15 8.56
N ASP A 43 0.53 -0.12 9.40
CA ASP A 43 -0.60 0.82 9.38
C ASP A 43 -0.70 1.55 8.03
N LYS A 44 0.43 1.95 7.43
CA LYS A 44 0.45 2.60 6.11
C LYS A 44 0.07 1.64 4.99
N LEU A 45 0.58 0.42 5.01
CA LEU A 45 0.22 -0.60 4.03
C LEU A 45 -1.29 -0.91 4.11
N GLN A 46 -1.83 -1.02 5.31
CA GLN A 46 -3.25 -1.25 5.53
C GLN A 46 -4.11 -0.12 4.93
N LYS A 47 -3.72 1.13 5.14
CA LYS A 47 -4.37 2.29 4.51
C LYS A 47 -4.33 2.25 2.99
N LEU A 48 -3.23 1.79 2.40
CA LEU A 48 -3.11 1.64 0.95
C LEU A 48 -4.09 0.57 0.42
N ILE A 49 -4.22 -0.56 1.11
CA ILE A 49 -5.18 -1.64 0.80
C ILE A 49 -6.62 -1.13 0.89
N GLU A 50 -6.94 -0.36 1.93
CA GLU A 50 -8.27 0.25 2.10
C GLU A 50 -8.58 1.21 0.95
N LYS A 51 -7.64 2.07 0.58
CA LYS A 51 -7.79 2.99 -0.57
C LYS A 51 -8.02 2.24 -1.87
N ARG A 52 -7.25 1.19 -2.13
CA ARG A 52 -7.42 0.32 -3.31
C ARG A 52 -8.79 -0.34 -3.33
N SER A 53 -9.26 -0.82 -2.18
CA SER A 53 -10.57 -1.47 -2.05
C SER A 53 -11.72 -0.48 -2.28
N SER A 54 -11.62 0.74 -1.75
CA SER A 54 -12.57 1.82 -2.02
C SER A 54 -12.61 2.18 -3.49
N LEU A 55 -11.44 2.39 -4.13
CA LEU A 55 -11.37 2.73 -5.55
C LEU A 55 -11.93 1.61 -6.44
N HIS A 56 -11.76 0.35 -6.04
CA HIS A 56 -12.35 -0.78 -6.75
C HIS A 56 -13.89 -0.74 -6.73
N GLN A 57 -14.51 -0.30 -5.64
CA GLN A 57 -15.96 -0.11 -5.60
C GLN A 57 -16.41 0.95 -6.60
N ASP A 58 -15.68 2.06 -6.69
CA ASP A 58 -15.96 3.13 -7.65
C ASP A 58 -15.82 2.62 -9.09
N ILE A 59 -14.78 1.82 -9.38
CA ILE A 59 -14.58 1.19 -10.69
C ILE A 59 -15.77 0.29 -11.04
N VAL A 60 -16.22 -0.56 -10.11
CA VAL A 60 -17.39 -1.43 -10.33
C VAL A 60 -18.66 -0.60 -10.61
N VAL A 61 -18.83 0.54 -9.96
CA VAL A 61 -19.95 1.46 -10.23
C VAL A 61 -19.84 2.06 -11.64
N ALA A 62 -18.66 2.52 -12.03
CA ALA A 62 -18.43 3.06 -13.37
C ALA A 62 -18.66 2.01 -14.48
N GLU A 63 -18.21 0.77 -14.27
CA GLU A 63 -18.47 -0.35 -15.19
C GLU A 63 -19.98 -0.64 -15.34
N ARG A 64 -20.72 -0.64 -14.22
CA ARG A 64 -22.20 -0.77 -14.23
C ARG A 64 -22.88 0.36 -14.98
N ASN A 65 -22.28 1.55 -14.98
CA ASN A 65 -22.74 2.71 -15.73
C ASN A 65 -22.26 2.73 -17.20
N VAL A 66 -21.57 1.67 -17.66
CA VAL A 66 -20.99 1.56 -19.00
C VAL A 66 -19.99 2.68 -19.29
N GLU A 67 -19.30 3.15 -18.26
CA GLU A 67 -18.22 4.12 -18.38
C GLU A 67 -16.90 3.42 -18.66
N LYS A 68 -16.06 4.04 -19.50
CA LYS A 68 -14.68 3.61 -19.70
C LYS A 68 -13.84 4.07 -18.53
N ILE A 69 -13.12 3.16 -17.88
CA ILE A 69 -12.22 3.48 -16.78
C ILE A 69 -11.01 4.23 -17.32
N LYS A 70 -10.61 5.29 -16.62
CA LYS A 70 -9.48 6.12 -17.03
C LYS A 70 -8.15 5.35 -16.93
N PRO A 71 -7.20 5.59 -17.85
CA PRO A 71 -5.93 4.86 -17.89
C PRO A 71 -5.02 5.16 -16.69
N ASP A 72 -5.10 6.36 -16.11
CA ASP A 72 -4.37 6.74 -14.89
C ASP A 72 -4.83 5.93 -13.67
N VAL A 73 -6.14 5.70 -13.53
CA VAL A 73 -6.76 4.87 -12.49
C VAL A 73 -6.30 3.41 -12.63
N GLN A 74 -6.33 2.86 -13.85
CA GLN A 74 -5.83 1.51 -14.10
C GLN A 74 -4.34 1.37 -13.81
N GLY A 75 -3.54 2.34 -14.25
CA GLY A 75 -2.10 2.37 -14.00
C GLY A 75 -1.77 2.45 -12.51
N TRP A 76 -2.53 3.23 -11.75
CA TRP A 76 -2.40 3.29 -10.29
C TRP A 76 -2.75 1.95 -9.64
N CYS A 77 -3.87 1.33 -9.99
CA CYS A 77 -4.27 0.03 -9.45
C CYS A 77 -3.19 -1.04 -9.70
N HIS A 78 -2.61 -1.08 -10.90
CA HIS A 78 -1.54 -2.02 -11.23
C HIS A 78 -0.29 -1.81 -10.36
N ARG A 79 0.13 -0.55 -10.14
CA ARG A 79 1.26 -0.24 -9.26
C ARG A 79 1.00 -0.69 -7.83
N VAL A 80 -0.20 -0.42 -7.31
CA VAL A 80 -0.58 -0.80 -5.94
C VAL A 80 -0.63 -2.32 -5.76
N ASP A 81 -1.26 -3.03 -6.70
CA ASP A 81 -1.35 -4.50 -6.64
C ASP A 81 0.05 -5.14 -6.69
N LYS A 82 0.96 -4.61 -7.51
CA LYS A 82 2.36 -5.03 -7.54
C LYS A 82 3.06 -4.77 -6.20
N THR A 83 2.91 -3.58 -5.63
CA THR A 83 3.50 -3.22 -4.35
C THR A 83 3.00 -4.11 -3.21
N ILE A 84 1.69 -4.39 -3.16
CA ILE A 84 1.11 -5.29 -2.15
C ILE A 84 1.69 -6.71 -2.29
N ALA A 85 1.76 -7.24 -3.51
CA ALA A 85 2.33 -8.57 -3.75
C ALA A 85 3.81 -8.66 -3.34
N GLU A 86 4.61 -7.64 -3.67
CA GLU A 86 6.01 -7.56 -3.25
C GLU A 86 6.13 -7.55 -1.72
N GLU A 87 5.24 -6.84 -1.02
CA GLU A 87 5.24 -6.80 0.44
C GLU A 87 4.81 -8.10 1.10
N GLU A 88 3.81 -8.80 0.57
CA GLU A 88 3.42 -10.11 1.10
C GLU A 88 4.60 -11.10 1.02
N THR A 89 5.35 -11.11 -0.08
CA THR A 89 6.55 -11.93 -0.20
C THR A 89 7.68 -11.50 0.75
N ASN A 90 7.81 -10.20 1.03
CA ASN A 90 8.81 -9.68 1.96
C ASN A 90 8.44 -9.99 3.42
N LYS A 91 7.17 -9.85 3.81
CA LYS A 91 6.68 -10.22 5.14
C LYS A 91 6.99 -11.68 5.44
N VAL A 92 6.71 -12.60 4.52
CA VAL A 92 7.03 -14.03 4.68
C VAL A 92 8.53 -14.24 4.98
N LYS A 93 9.43 -13.55 4.25
CA LYS A 93 10.88 -13.62 4.50
C LYS A 93 11.28 -13.05 5.86
N VAL A 94 10.65 -11.96 6.29
CA VAL A 94 10.92 -11.34 7.60
C VAL A 94 10.47 -12.26 8.74
N PHE A 95 9.29 -12.88 8.62
CA PHE A 95 8.80 -13.83 9.62
C PHE A 95 9.62 -15.12 9.64
N GLN A 96 10.12 -15.60 8.50
CA GLN A 96 11.08 -16.71 8.44
C GLN A 96 12.38 -16.38 9.19
N VAL A 97 12.99 -15.24 8.89
CA VAL A 97 14.21 -14.79 9.57
C VAL A 97 13.97 -14.59 11.07
N LYS A 98 12.81 -14.04 11.46
CA LYS A 98 12.44 -13.81 12.87
C LYS A 98 12.10 -15.09 13.63
N ALA A 99 11.63 -16.14 12.94
CA ALA A 99 11.40 -17.47 13.50
C ALA A 99 12.72 -18.25 13.71
N GLU A 100 13.70 -18.02 12.83
CA GLU A 100 15.06 -18.54 12.95
C GLU A 100 15.88 -17.76 14.00
N ASP A 101 15.65 -16.44 14.15
CA ASP A 101 16.32 -15.56 15.12
C ASP A 101 15.65 -15.53 16.51
N LYS A 102 15.69 -16.65 17.24
CA LYS A 102 15.60 -16.58 18.71
C LYS A 102 16.94 -16.05 19.25
N CYS A 103 17.17 -14.74 19.12
CA CYS A 103 18.38 -14.10 19.62
C CYS A 103 18.41 -14.08 21.16
N PHE A 104 19.15 -15.03 21.74
CA PHE A 104 19.63 -14.96 23.12
C PHE A 104 21.17 -14.86 23.09
N PHE A 105 21.75 -13.99 23.92
CA PHE A 105 23.20 -13.87 24.14
C PHE A 105 24.07 -13.49 22.92
N GLY A 106 23.80 -12.35 22.28
CA GLY A 106 24.81 -11.63 21.48
C GLY A 106 24.97 -12.04 20.00
N LEU A 107 24.25 -13.06 19.54
CA LEU A 107 24.18 -13.45 18.13
C LEU A 107 22.81 -13.10 17.56
N CYS A 108 22.57 -11.81 17.29
CA CYS A 108 21.53 -11.47 16.32
C CYS A 108 22.17 -11.08 14.99
N PRO A 109 21.41 -11.04 13.88
CA PRO A 109 21.94 -10.80 12.55
C PRO A 109 22.85 -9.57 12.52
N SER A 110 23.88 -9.64 11.66
CA SER A 110 24.85 -8.57 11.45
C SER A 110 24.17 -7.19 11.41
N ILE A 111 24.76 -6.18 12.02
CA ILE A 111 24.23 -4.79 11.99
C ILE A 111 23.92 -4.37 10.54
N LYS A 112 24.69 -4.87 9.57
CA LYS A 112 24.51 -4.67 8.13
C LYS A 112 23.18 -5.21 7.60
N SER A 113 22.77 -6.42 7.98
CA SER A 113 21.48 -6.98 7.52
C SER A 113 20.30 -6.23 8.12
N ARG A 114 20.37 -5.86 9.41
CA ARG A 114 19.36 -5.01 10.05
C ARG A 114 19.24 -3.65 9.37
N TYR A 115 20.38 -3.01 9.06
CA TYR A 115 20.41 -1.73 8.35
C TYR A 115 19.79 -1.83 6.95
N ARG A 116 20.17 -2.84 6.16
CA ARG A 116 19.57 -3.07 4.82
C ARG A 116 18.07 -3.25 4.91
N PHE A 117 17.60 -4.00 5.90
CA PHE A 117 16.19 -4.22 6.13
C PHE A 117 15.46 -2.92 6.48
N SER A 118 15.96 -2.16 7.46
CA SER A 118 15.37 -0.86 7.83
C SER A 118 15.31 0.11 6.65
N ARG A 119 16.37 0.21 5.85
CA ARG A 119 16.38 1.09 4.66
C ARG A 119 15.42 0.63 3.57
N LYS A 120 15.15 -0.68 3.45
CA LYS A 120 14.15 -1.20 2.53
C LYS A 120 12.76 -0.80 2.98
N VAL A 121 12.40 -1.12 4.23
CA VAL A 121 11.11 -0.73 4.85
C VAL A 121 10.86 0.78 4.76
N GLU A 122 11.89 1.61 4.94
CA GLU A 122 11.77 3.06 4.82
C GLU A 122 11.40 3.52 3.41
N LYS A 123 12.02 2.93 2.39
CA LYS A 123 11.71 3.22 0.98
C LYS A 123 10.28 2.79 0.67
N ASP A 124 9.92 1.58 1.06
CA ASP A 124 8.59 1.02 0.82
C ASP A 124 7.51 1.88 1.52
N ALA A 125 7.77 2.34 2.75
CA ALA A 125 6.88 3.26 3.48
C ALA A 125 6.66 4.59 2.74
N THR A 126 7.70 5.10 2.07
CA THR A 126 7.64 6.34 1.29
C THR A 126 6.83 6.11 0.02
N THR A 127 7.06 4.99 -0.66
CA THR A 127 6.28 4.57 -1.82
C THR A 127 4.80 4.44 -1.47
N PHE A 128 4.43 3.91 -0.30
CA PHE A 128 3.03 3.86 0.11
C PHE A 128 2.42 5.24 0.29
N ASP A 129 3.14 6.16 0.95
CA ASP A 129 2.64 7.54 1.14
C ASP A 129 2.40 8.23 -0.21
N ASP A 130 3.29 8.02 -1.18
CA ASP A 130 3.16 8.61 -2.52
C ASP A 130 1.98 8.01 -3.29
N LEU A 131 1.82 6.68 -3.27
CA LEU A 131 0.66 6.02 -3.86
C LEU A 131 -0.67 6.46 -3.22
N ILE A 132 -0.70 6.66 -1.89
CA ILE A 132 -1.88 7.17 -1.19
C ILE A 132 -2.20 8.60 -1.64
N LYS A 133 -1.20 9.46 -1.85
CA LYS A 133 -1.41 10.83 -2.34
C LYS A 133 -1.88 10.86 -3.78
N GLU A 134 -1.36 9.97 -4.63
CA GLU A 134 -1.79 9.82 -6.03
C GLU A 134 -3.25 9.36 -6.15
N CYS A 135 -3.79 8.69 -5.12
CA CYS A 135 -5.18 8.22 -5.06
C CYS A 135 -6.20 9.35 -4.81
N GLN A 136 -6.10 10.44 -5.58
CA GLN A 136 -7.00 11.60 -5.54
C GLN A 136 -7.65 11.79 -6.92
N PHE A 137 -8.53 10.85 -7.29
CA PHE A 137 -9.24 10.91 -8.55
C PHE A 137 -10.57 11.66 -8.38
N ASN A 138 -10.83 12.67 -9.21
CA ASN A 138 -12.12 13.38 -9.26
C ASN A 138 -13.24 12.56 -9.91
N GLY A 139 -12.94 11.34 -10.37
CA GLY A 139 -13.85 10.39 -11.00
C GLY A 139 -13.06 9.32 -11.74
N VAL A 140 -13.56 8.07 -11.70
CA VAL A 140 -12.82 6.90 -12.19
C VAL A 140 -13.10 6.54 -13.65
N GLY A 141 -14.25 6.97 -14.17
CA GLY A 141 -14.72 6.66 -15.51
C GLY A 141 -15.12 7.90 -16.30
N TYR A 142 -15.38 7.72 -17.59
CA TYR A 142 -16.03 8.68 -18.46
C TYR A 142 -16.93 7.96 -19.46
N ARG A 143 -18.01 8.63 -19.90
CA ARG A 143 -18.87 8.11 -20.98
C ARG A 143 -18.27 8.47 -22.32
N ASP A 144 -18.11 7.46 -23.15
CA ASP A 144 -17.81 7.63 -24.57
C ASP A 144 -19.16 7.84 -25.27
N VAL A 145 -19.66 9.07 -25.30
CA VAL A 145 -20.86 9.40 -26.07
C VAL A 145 -20.45 9.37 -27.54
N PRO A 146 -20.98 8.47 -28.38
CA PRO A 146 -20.77 8.57 -29.81
C PRO A 146 -21.37 9.91 -30.26
N GLU A 147 -20.55 10.75 -30.87
CA GLU A 147 -21.02 11.96 -31.54
C GLU A 147 -22.12 11.52 -32.51
N ALA A 148 -23.35 11.94 -32.24
CA ALA A 148 -24.50 11.54 -33.05
C ALA A 148 -24.28 12.10 -34.45
N THR A 149 -23.81 11.26 -35.38
CA THR A 149 -24.01 11.50 -36.80
C THR A 149 -25.52 11.46 -37.02
N VAL A 150 -26.12 12.65 -37.05
CA VAL A 150 -27.50 12.84 -37.47
C VAL A 150 -27.55 12.42 -38.93
N HIS A 151 -27.74 11.13 -39.16
CA HIS A 151 -28.03 10.61 -40.48
C HIS A 151 -29.43 11.13 -40.83
N THR A 152 -29.46 12.09 -41.74
CA THR A 152 -30.63 12.73 -42.33
C THR A 152 -31.42 11.72 -43.17
N ASP A 153 -31.95 10.68 -42.54
CA ASP A 153 -32.69 9.62 -43.23
C ASP A 153 -34.22 9.82 -43.10
N PHE A 154 -34.66 10.86 -42.38
CA PHE A 154 -36.09 11.16 -42.19
C PHE A 154 -36.75 11.79 -43.43
N GLU A 155 -36.00 12.53 -44.24
CA GLU A 155 -36.51 13.21 -45.45
C GLU A 155 -36.95 12.21 -46.55
N THR A 156 -36.36 11.00 -46.60
CA THR A 156 -36.67 10.02 -47.66
C THR A 156 -37.99 9.27 -47.43
N LEU A 157 -38.52 9.24 -46.19
CA LEU A 157 -39.79 8.57 -45.90
C LEU A 157 -41.02 9.44 -46.19
N SER A 158 -40.86 10.76 -46.30
CA SER A 158 -41.97 11.69 -46.55
C SER A 158 -42.37 11.79 -48.03
N GLN A 159 -41.46 11.45 -48.95
CA GLN A 159 -41.68 11.57 -50.40
C GLN A 159 -42.26 10.30 -51.07
N GLY A 160 -42.51 9.22 -50.30
CA GLY A 160 -42.87 7.91 -50.83
C GLY A 160 -44.35 7.49 -50.75
N ARG A 161 -45.31 8.37 -50.49
CA ARG A 161 -46.75 8.02 -50.58
C ARG A 161 -47.50 8.88 -51.58
N SER A 162 -47.36 8.52 -52.86
CA SER A 162 -48.40 8.77 -53.86
C SER A 162 -49.42 7.65 -53.75
N PHE A 163 -50.59 7.92 -53.15
CA PHE A 163 -51.76 7.05 -53.28
C PHE A 163 -52.41 7.39 -54.62
N SER A 164 -52.24 6.52 -55.61
CA SER A 164 -53.01 6.58 -56.85
C SER A 164 -54.49 6.37 -56.54
N ALA A 165 -55.30 7.38 -56.86
CA ALA A 165 -56.75 7.30 -56.79
C ALA A 165 -57.25 6.25 -57.80
N ILE A 166 -57.83 5.16 -57.31
CA ILE A 166 -58.56 4.22 -58.14
C ILE A 166 -59.94 4.82 -58.40
N SER A 167 -60.12 5.32 -59.63
CA SER A 167 -61.41 5.70 -60.19
C SER A 167 -62.30 4.46 -60.35
N TRP A 168 -63.52 4.51 -59.82
CA TRP A 168 -64.60 3.60 -60.21
C TRP A 168 -65.70 4.42 -60.88
N SER A 169 -65.90 4.16 -62.17
CA SER A 169 -67.06 4.61 -62.95
C SER A 169 -68.01 3.43 -63.12
N LEU A 170 -69.22 3.54 -62.53
CA LEU A 170 -70.55 3.17 -63.04
C LEU A 170 -71.58 3.13 -61.91
#